data_AF-A0AAN9E2W8-F1
#
_entry.id   AF-A0AAN9E2W8-F1
#
_cell.length_a   1.000
_cell.length_b   1.000
_cell.length_c   1.000
_cell.angle_alpha   90.00
_cell.angle_beta   90.00
_cell.angle_gamma   90.00
#
_symmetry.space_group_name_H-M   'P 1'
#
loop_
_entity.id
_entity.type
_entity.pdbx_description
1 polymer ?
#
loop_
_entity_poly.entity_id
_entity_poly.type
_entity_poly.pdbx_seq_one_letter_code
_entity_poly.pdbx_strand_id
1 'polypeptide(L)'
;MFVGVGIYDDALKLQEDYRLNVPGCTGMRDFAAEEFREKALKNAGIKTLSLRFIGLEFEKPKRVTRSKWDDVRLTPEQVQYACVDAFVSCELGNRLIGIAYR
;
A
#
# COMPACT_ATOMS: atom_id res chain seq x y z
N MET A 1 -1.17 10.29 9.33
CA MET A 1 -1.75 10.12 7.98
C MET A 1 -1.50 8.68 7.58
N PHE A 2 -2.52 7.96 7.15
CA PHE A 2 -2.39 6.59 6.66
C PHE A 2 -2.31 6.61 5.15
N VAL A 3 -1.27 6.00 4.59
CA VAL A 3 -0.96 6.03 3.16
C VAL A 3 -0.90 4.63 2.62
N GLY A 4 -1.52 4.40 1.47
CA GLY A 4 -1.63 3.05 0.92
C GLY A 4 -2.22 3.04 -0.48
N VAL A 5 -2.07 1.89 -1.16
CA VAL A 5 -2.80 1.56 -2.38
C VAL A 5 -4.02 0.74 -1.97
N GLY A 6 -5.23 1.27 -2.18
CA GLY A 6 -6.46 0.61 -1.70
C GLY A 6 -6.82 0.92 -0.24
N ILE A 7 -6.14 1.89 0.39
CA ILE A 7 -6.26 2.19 1.82
C ILE A 7 -7.69 2.52 2.29
N TYR A 8 -8.53 3.07 1.42
CA TYR A 8 -9.93 3.35 1.74
C TYR A 8 -10.74 2.07 1.90
N ASP A 9 -10.50 1.07 1.04
CA ASP A 9 -11.16 -0.23 1.13
C ASP A 9 -10.70 -0.98 2.39
N ASP A 10 -9.41 -0.88 2.73
CA ASP A 10 -8.86 -1.43 3.97
C ASP A 10 -9.48 -0.78 5.22
N ALA A 11 -9.63 0.56 5.21
CA ALA A 11 -10.27 1.30 6.30
C ALA A 11 -11.75 0.94 6.46
N LEU A 12 -12.49 0.78 5.35
CA LEU A 12 -13.86 0.31 5.37
C LEU A 12 -13.95 -1.10 5.96
N LYS A 13 -13.07 -2.01 5.54
CA LYS A 13 -13.03 -3.38 6.05
C LYS A 13 -12.74 -3.43 7.55
N LEU A 14 -11.80 -2.62 8.05
CA LEU A 14 -11.52 -2.51 9.48
C LEU A 14 -12.72 -1.99 10.28
N GLN A 15 -13.48 -1.04 9.71
CA GLN A 15 -14.69 -0.53 10.35
C GLN A 15 -15.82 -1.56 10.37
N GLU A 16 -15.99 -2.33 9.30
CA GLU A 16 -17.01 -3.37 9.18
C GLU A 16 -16.73 -4.55 10.10
N ASP A 17 -15.50 -5.08 10.05
CA ASP A 17 -15.12 -6.31 10.74
C ASP A 17 -14.80 -6.06 12.23
N TYR A 18 -14.25 -4.89 12.57
CA TYR A 18 -13.70 -4.62 13.91
C TYR A 18 -14.20 -3.33 14.57
N ARG A 19 -15.08 -2.55 13.92
CA ARG A 19 -15.52 -1.22 14.39
C ARG A 19 -14.36 -0.24 14.63
N LEU A 20 -13.26 -0.43 13.90
CA LEU A 20 -12.08 0.41 13.96
C LEU A 20 -12.16 1.51 12.89
N ASN A 21 -12.34 2.74 13.35
CA ASN A 21 -12.32 3.90 12.48
C ASN A 21 -10.88 4.36 12.24
N VAL A 22 -10.49 4.49 10.96
CA VAL A 22 -9.14 4.90 10.54
C VAL A 22 -9.21 6.25 9.81
N PRO A 23 -9.23 7.37 10.55
CA PRO A 23 -9.29 8.69 9.94
C PRO A 23 -7.96 9.07 9.26
N GLY A 24 -8.02 9.98 8.30
CA GLY A 24 -6.83 10.53 7.65
C GLY A 24 -6.12 9.58 6.70
N CYS A 25 -6.89 8.77 5.97
CA CYS A 25 -6.42 7.93 4.87
C CYS A 25 -6.19 8.77 3.59
N THR A 26 -5.05 8.54 2.93
CA THR A 26 -4.65 9.19 1.69
C THR A 26 -4.28 8.14 0.65
N GLY A 27 -5.07 8.05 -0.42
CA GLY A 27 -4.84 7.12 -1.52
C GLY A 27 -3.66 7.55 -2.41
N MET A 28 -2.61 6.74 -2.46
CA MET A 28 -1.39 7.08 -3.21
C MET A 28 -1.60 7.13 -4.73
N ARG A 29 -2.52 6.32 -5.26
CA ARG A 29 -2.83 6.28 -6.71
C ARG A 29 -3.50 7.55 -7.19
N ASP A 30 -4.46 8.05 -6.42
CA ASP A 30 -5.19 9.28 -6.74
C ASP A 30 -4.26 10.48 -6.63
N PHE A 31 -3.49 10.55 -5.53
CA PHE A 31 -2.49 11.58 -5.35
C PHE A 31 -1.47 11.62 -6.50
N ALA A 32 -0.88 10.46 -6.86
CA ALA A 32 0.10 10.41 -7.95
C ALA A 32 -0.51 10.74 -9.32
N ALA A 33 -1.75 10.32 -9.59
CA ALA A 33 -2.42 10.64 -10.84
C ALA A 33 -2.68 12.15 -11.00
N GLU A 34 -3.00 12.83 -9.90
CA GLU A 34 -3.23 14.28 -9.88
C GLU A 34 -1.93 15.07 -10.00
N GLU A 35 -0.95 14.76 -9.15
CA GLU A 35 0.35 15.45 -9.10
C GLU A 35 1.11 15.37 -10.43
N PHE A 36 1.15 14.17 -11.04
CA PHE A 36 1.85 13.94 -12.30
C PHE A 36 0.96 14.11 -13.54
N ARG A 37 -0.32 14.49 -13.37
CA ARG A 37 -1.32 14.63 -14.45
C ARG A 37 -1.47 13.38 -15.34
N GLU A 38 -1.36 12.20 -14.73
CA GLU A 38 -1.39 10.91 -15.42
C GLU A 38 -2.51 10.02 -14.91
N LYS A 39 -3.67 10.08 -15.59
CA LYS A 39 -4.87 9.31 -15.22
C LYS A 39 -4.65 7.79 -15.13
N ALA A 40 -3.70 7.25 -15.88
CA ALA A 40 -3.38 5.81 -15.84
C ALA A 40 -2.89 5.34 -14.46
N LEU A 41 -2.31 6.24 -13.64
CA LEU A 41 -1.83 5.92 -12.30
C LEU A 41 -2.95 5.57 -11.31
N LYS A 42 -4.19 5.98 -11.57
CA LYS A 42 -5.36 5.60 -10.75
C LYS A 42 -5.57 4.08 -10.71
N ASN A 43 -5.14 3.38 -11.75
CA ASN A 43 -5.23 1.93 -11.86
C ASN A 43 -3.91 1.21 -11.58
N ALA A 44 -2.83 1.94 -11.24
CA ALA A 44 -1.52 1.35 -11.02
C ALA A 44 -1.49 0.57 -9.70
N GLY A 45 -0.91 -0.64 -9.73
CA GLY A 45 -0.63 -1.40 -8.51
C GLY A 45 0.59 -0.86 -7.77
N ILE A 46 0.74 -1.25 -6.50
CA ILE A 46 1.88 -0.85 -5.67
C ILE A 46 3.24 -1.25 -6.28
N LYS A 47 3.33 -2.37 -7.00
CA LYS A 47 4.56 -2.76 -7.74
C LYS A 47 4.94 -1.71 -8.79
N THR A 48 3.96 -1.27 -9.59
CA THR A 48 4.15 -0.27 -10.65
C THR A 48 4.56 1.08 -10.07
N LEU A 49 3.89 1.51 -8.99
CA LEU A 49 4.23 2.75 -8.31
C LEU A 49 5.61 2.69 -7.66
N SER A 50 5.94 1.57 -7.01
CA SER A 50 7.24 1.33 -6.37
C SER A 50 8.39 1.43 -7.36
N LEU A 51 8.28 0.70 -8.48
CA LEU A 51 9.31 0.73 -9.52
C LEU A 51 9.51 2.15 -10.07
N ARG A 52 8.41 2.88 -10.28
CA ARG A 52 8.46 4.21 -10.87
C ARG A 52 9.03 5.29 -9.95
N PHE A 53 8.57 5.35 -8.70
CA PHE A 53 8.81 6.52 -7.85
C PHE A 53 9.97 6.32 -6.87
N ILE A 54 10.23 5.08 -6.45
CA ILE A 54 11.31 4.73 -5.52
C ILE A 54 12.34 3.75 -6.12
N GLY A 55 12.15 3.30 -7.36
CA GLY A 55 13.11 2.43 -8.05
C GLY A 55 13.21 1.00 -7.50
N LEU A 56 12.24 0.58 -6.69
CA LEU A 56 12.23 -0.74 -6.05
C LEU A 56 11.30 -1.70 -6.78
N GLU A 57 11.85 -2.81 -7.24
CA GLU A 57 11.10 -3.96 -7.75
C GLU A 57 11.05 -5.06 -6.69
N PHE A 58 9.88 -5.68 -6.53
CA PHE A 58 9.68 -6.75 -5.56
C PHE A 58 8.57 -7.69 -5.99
N GLU A 59 8.62 -8.93 -5.50
CA GLU A 59 7.64 -9.95 -5.81
C GLU A 59 6.53 -10.05 -4.77
N LYS A 60 5.33 -10.33 -5.26
CA LYS A 60 4.15 -10.65 -4.44
C LYS A 60 3.70 -12.07 -4.76
N PRO A 61 4.44 -13.10 -4.31
CA PRO A 61 4.18 -14.47 -4.71
C PRO A 61 2.78 -14.90 -4.24
N LYS A 62 1.93 -15.33 -5.19
CA LYS A 62 0.51 -15.68 -4.93
C LYS A 62 0.35 -16.73 -3.83
N ARG A 63 1.32 -17.64 -3.69
CA ARG A 63 1.34 -18.65 -2.62
C ARG A 63 1.41 -18.04 -1.22
N VAL A 64 2.01 -16.85 -1.07
CA VAL A 64 2.11 -16.12 0.20
C VAL A 64 0.92 -15.16 0.34
N THR A 65 0.60 -14.38 -0.71
CA THR A 65 -0.50 -13.40 -0.62
C THR A 65 -1.86 -14.03 -0.33
N ARG A 66 -2.08 -15.29 -0.76
CA ARG A 66 -3.31 -16.06 -0.55
C ARG A 66 -3.12 -17.24 0.43
N SER A 67 -2.07 -17.19 1.25
CA SER A 67 -1.84 -18.17 2.31
C SER A 67 -2.81 -17.99 3.48
N LYS A 68 -2.74 -18.87 4.49
CA LYS A 68 -3.53 -18.77 5.73
C LYS A 68 -3.01 -17.65 6.62
N TRP A 69 -3.49 -16.43 6.38
CA TRP A 69 -3.15 -15.24 7.18
C TRP A 69 -3.86 -15.17 8.53
N ASP A 70 -4.85 -16.02 8.72
CA ASP A 70 -5.62 -16.22 9.95
C ASP A 70 -5.00 -17.29 10.88
N ASP A 71 -3.87 -17.89 10.49
CA ASP A 71 -3.14 -18.84 11.35
C ASP A 71 -2.49 -18.11 12.54
N VAL A 72 -2.47 -18.77 13.70
CA VAL A 72 -1.95 -18.20 14.96
C VAL A 72 -0.45 -17.91 14.87
N ARG A 73 0.27 -18.65 14.02
CA ARG A 73 1.70 -18.44 13.78
C ARG A 73 1.97 -18.23 12.30
N LEU A 74 2.50 -17.06 11.97
CA LEU A 74 2.94 -16.73 10.62
C LEU A 74 4.26 -17.43 10.27
N THR A 75 4.41 -17.84 9.02
CA THR A 75 5.69 -18.33 8.50
C THR A 75 6.68 -17.17 8.28
N PRO A 76 8.00 -17.45 8.24
CA PRO A 76 8.99 -16.43 7.90
C PRO A 76 8.70 -15.71 6.58
N GLU A 77 8.18 -16.40 5.56
CA GLU A 77 7.81 -15.81 4.28
C GLU A 77 6.61 -14.87 4.38
N GLN A 78 5.61 -15.20 5.20
CA GLN A 78 4.48 -14.32 5.49
C GLN A 78 4.96 -13.06 6.22
N VAL A 79 5.79 -13.21 7.26
CA VAL A 79 6.37 -12.07 7.99
C VAL A 79 7.17 -11.18 7.04
N GLN A 80 8.07 -11.75 6.23
CA GLN A 80 8.85 -11.00 5.25
C GLN A 80 7.94 -10.26 4.26
N TYR A 81 6.91 -10.92 3.73
CA TYR A 81 5.97 -10.29 2.81
C TYR A 81 5.26 -9.10 3.45
N ALA A 82 4.72 -9.26 4.65
CA ALA A 82 4.01 -8.20 5.37
C ALA A 82 4.94 -7.01 5.66
N CYS A 83 6.18 -7.27 6.08
CA CYS A 83 7.18 -6.23 6.30
C CYS A 83 7.53 -5.47 5.01
N VAL A 84 7.74 -6.18 3.90
CA VAL A 84 8.04 -5.55 2.60
C VAL A 84 6.86 -4.68 2.14
N ASP A 85 5.62 -5.16 2.27
CA ASP A 85 4.44 -4.42 1.82
C ASP A 85 4.23 -3.13 2.62
N ALA A 86 4.42 -3.19 3.94
CA ALA A 86 4.37 -2.02 4.82
C ALA A 86 5.52 -1.03 4.53
N PHE A 87 6.75 -1.53 4.36
CA PHE A 87 7.92 -0.71 4.05
C PHE A 87 7.75 0.04 2.73
N VAL A 88 7.39 -0.66 1.65
CA VAL A 88 7.19 -0.06 0.32
C VAL A 88 6.08 0.99 0.36
N SER A 89 4.99 0.73 1.10
CA SER A 89 3.90 1.69 1.25
C SER A 89 4.35 2.97 1.97
N CYS A 90 5.17 2.84 3.02
CA CYS A 90 5.74 3.97 3.74
C CYS A 90 6.69 4.79 2.86
N GLU A 91 7.62 4.14 2.17
CA GLU A 91 8.59 4.82 1.29
C GLU A 91 7.90 5.52 0.12
N LEU A 92 6.88 4.89 -0.48
CA LEU A 92 6.07 5.53 -1.51
C LEU A 92 5.34 6.76 -0.98
N GLY A 93 4.74 6.68 0.21
CA GLY A 93 4.10 7.82 0.85
C GLY A 93 5.09 8.97 1.08
N ASN A 94 6.26 8.67 1.65
CA ASN A 94 7.33 9.65 1.86
C ASN A 94 7.78 10.29 0.55
N ARG A 95 7.91 9.50 -0.52
CA ARG A 95 8.34 9.99 -1.83
C ARG A 95 7.29 10.83 -2.53
N LEU A 96 6.02 10.43 -2.53
CA LEU A 96 4.96 11.13 -3.26
C LEU A 96 4.47 12.35 -2.49
N ILE A 97 4.12 12.15 -1.22
CA ILE A 97 3.52 13.20 -0.38
C ILE A 97 4.61 14.13 0.16
N GLY A 98 5.81 13.61 0.45
CA GLY A 98 6.94 14.46 0.85
C GLY A 98 7.50 15.34 -0.28
N ILE A 99 7.17 15.08 -1.56
CA ILE A 99 7.37 16.05 -2.66
C ILE A 99 6.33 17.17 -2.54
N ALA A 100 5.07 16.84 -2.26
CA ALA A 100 3.96 17.78 -2.19
C ALA A 100 4.10 18.87 -1.10
N TYR A 101 4.85 18.56 -0.04
CA TYR A 101 5.10 19.45 1.09
C TYR A 101 6.49 20.13 1.04
N ARG A 102 7.19 20.11 -0.10
CA ARG A 102 8.39 20.94 -0.35
C ARG A 102 8.10 22.01 -1.38
#